data_AF-A0AAU4LM13-F1
#
_entry.id   AF-A0AAU4LM13-F1
#
_cell.length_a   1.000
_cell.length_b   1.000
_cell.length_c   1.000
_cell.angle_alpha   90.00
_cell.angle_beta   90.00
_cell.angle_gamma   90.00
#
_symmetry.space_group_name_H-M   'P 1'
#
loop_
_entity.id
_entity.type
_entity.pdbx_description
1 polymer ?
#
loop_
_entity_poly.entity_id
_entity_poly.type
_entity_poly.pdbx_seq_one_letter_code
_entity_poly.pdbx_strand_id
1 'polypeptide(L)'
;MAFTFRSAAVDQKTALPVMVVRYPADLGRDDAARPGSTLRLPVRIQRQAGSPDIPVDTLTVEASYDDGATWQPTGVRHDHAGHWSALVHHPRRAGYVSLRATATDARGNQVEQTVIHAYQLRRN
;
A
#
# COMPACT_ATOMS: atom_id res chain seq x y z
N MET A 1 2.25 -10.77 -24.90
CA MET A 1 1.48 -9.94 -23.96
C MET A 1 2.45 -8.96 -23.32
N ALA A 2 2.28 -7.66 -23.56
CA ALA A 2 3.16 -6.62 -23.05
C ALA A 2 2.46 -5.91 -21.90
N PHE A 3 3.08 -5.92 -20.71
CA PHE A 3 2.62 -5.12 -19.57
C PHE A 3 3.29 -3.76 -19.65
N THR A 4 2.51 -2.70 -19.88
CA THR A 4 3.01 -1.32 -19.87
C THR A 4 2.92 -0.75 -18.47
N PHE A 5 4.05 -0.65 -17.78
CA PHE A 5 4.16 0.12 -16.54
C PHE A 5 4.23 1.61 -16.91
N ARG A 6 3.30 2.42 -16.40
CA ARG A 6 3.32 3.89 -16.56
C ARG A 6 3.72 4.50 -15.23
N SER A 7 5.02 4.70 -15.01
CA SER A 7 5.54 5.50 -13.89
C SER A 7 5.62 6.97 -14.33
N ALA A 8 4.95 7.88 -13.62
CA ALA A 8 5.18 9.31 -13.78
C ALA A 8 6.52 9.67 -13.11
N ALA A 9 7.48 10.18 -13.89
CA ALA A 9 8.76 10.64 -13.39
C ALA A 9 8.61 12.06 -12.82
N VAL A 10 9.00 12.25 -11.56
CA VAL A 10 9.04 13.58 -10.91
C VAL A 10 10.40 14.20 -11.19
N ASP A 11 10.42 15.46 -11.66
CA ASP A 11 11.57 16.14 -12.27
C ASP A 11 12.62 16.69 -11.27
N GLN A 12 12.73 16.07 -10.09
CA GLN A 12 13.79 16.36 -9.13
C GLN A 12 14.28 15.06 -8.51
N LYS A 13 15.59 14.78 -8.62
CA LYS A 13 16.27 13.67 -7.92
C LYS A 13 16.36 13.99 -6.42
N THR A 14 15.23 14.10 -5.74
CA THR A 14 15.16 14.02 -4.29
C THR A 14 15.08 12.53 -3.94
N ALA A 15 15.96 12.04 -3.06
CA ALA A 15 15.94 10.65 -2.63
C ALA A 15 14.61 10.36 -1.89
N LEU A 16 13.69 9.72 -2.60
CA LEU A 16 12.32 9.50 -2.18
C LEU A 16 12.24 8.43 -1.09
N PRO A 17 11.29 8.54 -0.15
CA PRO A 17 10.99 7.43 0.74
C PRO A 17 10.55 6.21 -0.09
N VAL A 18 11.21 5.06 0.12
CA VAL A 18 10.78 3.75 -0.35
C VAL A 18 9.67 3.24 0.56
N MET A 19 8.44 3.28 0.11
CA MET A 19 7.36 2.61 0.83
C MET A 19 7.53 1.09 0.71
N VAL A 20 7.40 0.41 1.84
CA VAL A 20 7.35 -1.05 1.92
C VAL A 20 6.06 -1.40 2.67
N VAL A 21 5.05 -1.76 1.90
CA VAL A 21 3.85 -2.38 2.47
C VAL A 21 4.25 -3.76 2.98
N ARG A 22 4.12 -3.99 4.29
CA ARG A 22 4.47 -5.28 4.91
C ARG A 22 3.21 -6.02 5.27
N TYR A 23 3.03 -7.16 4.62
CA TYR A 23 2.08 -8.18 5.07
C TYR A 23 2.63 -8.86 6.31
N PRO A 24 1.88 -8.92 7.42
CA PRO A 24 2.30 -9.72 8.55
C PRO A 24 2.26 -11.20 8.10
N ALA A 25 3.27 -11.98 8.50
CA ALA A 25 3.46 -13.34 8.00
C ALA A 25 2.37 -14.33 8.48
N ASP A 26 1.54 -13.91 9.42
CA ASP A 26 0.44 -14.66 10.03
C ASP A 26 -0.83 -14.74 9.14
N LEU A 27 -0.87 -14.06 7.99
CA LEU A 27 -1.92 -14.24 6.97
C LEU A 27 -2.07 -15.70 6.50
N GLY A 28 -1.06 -16.53 6.75
CA GLY A 28 -1.08 -17.94 6.42
C GLY A 28 -1.83 -18.83 7.40
N ARG A 29 -2.25 -18.34 8.59
CA ARG A 29 -2.67 -19.25 9.65
C ARG A 29 -4.12 -19.30 10.08
N ASP A 30 -5.01 -18.33 9.87
CA ASP A 30 -6.45 -18.64 10.01
C ASP A 30 -7.45 -17.70 9.30
N ASP A 31 -7.46 -16.37 9.48
CA ASP A 31 -8.70 -15.61 9.15
C ASP A 31 -8.52 -14.33 8.31
N ALA A 32 -7.30 -13.86 8.11
CA ALA A 32 -7.06 -12.47 7.73
C ALA A 32 -7.16 -12.16 6.22
N ALA A 33 -7.02 -13.16 5.34
CA ALA A 33 -7.22 -13.01 3.88
C ALA A 33 -8.51 -13.69 3.40
N ARG A 34 -9.52 -13.78 4.27
CA ARG A 34 -10.82 -14.37 3.93
C ARG A 34 -11.68 -13.39 3.15
N PRO A 35 -12.41 -13.84 2.11
CA PRO A 35 -13.42 -13.02 1.46
C PRO A 35 -14.44 -12.47 2.47
N GLY A 36 -14.77 -11.18 2.38
CA GLY A 36 -15.73 -10.52 3.28
C GLY A 36 -15.18 -10.08 4.64
N SER A 37 -13.89 -10.27 4.91
CA SER A 37 -13.22 -9.80 6.14
C SER A 37 -12.60 -8.41 5.96
N THR A 38 -12.22 -7.77 7.07
CA THR A 38 -11.41 -6.55 7.04
C THR A 38 -10.00 -6.89 7.51
N LEU A 39 -9.00 -6.56 6.71
CA LEU A 39 -7.60 -6.72 7.04
C LEU A 39 -6.98 -5.41 7.50
N ARG A 40 -6.34 -5.41 8.67
CA ARG A 40 -5.44 -4.33 9.09
C ARG A 40 -4.04 -4.62 8.58
N LEU A 41 -3.58 -3.85 7.60
CA LEU A 41 -2.30 -4.03 6.94
C LEU A 41 -1.30 -2.96 7.42
N PRO A 42 -0.20 -3.34 8.09
CA PRO A 42 0.87 -2.41 8.43
C PRO A 42 1.55 -1.85 7.17
N VAL A 43 1.68 -0.53 7.11
CA VAL A 43 2.42 0.16 6.05
C VAL A 43 3.68 0.75 6.65
N ARG A 44 4.85 0.35 6.14
CA ARG A 44 6.12 0.92 6.57
C ARG A 44 6.66 1.83 5.49
N ILE A 45 7.10 3.00 5.89
CA ILE A 45 7.78 3.93 5.00
C ILE A 45 9.27 3.81 5.32
N GLN A 46 10.01 3.18 4.42
CA GLN A 46 11.46 3.05 4.54
C GLN A 46 12.10 4.20 3.77
N ARG A 47 13.13 4.82 4.32
CA ARG A 47 13.84 5.88 3.60
C ARG A 47 15.06 5.30 2.90
N GLN A 48 15.45 5.87 1.77
CA GLN A 48 16.75 5.55 1.18
C GLN A 48 17.84 6.06 2.13
N ALA A 49 18.94 5.29 2.24
CA ALA A 49 20.10 5.73 2.99
C ALA A 49 20.64 7.01 2.36
N GLY A 50 20.82 8.07 3.17
CA GLY A 50 21.23 9.39 2.70
C GLY A 50 20.07 10.36 2.39
N SER A 51 18.81 9.94 2.51
CA SER A 51 17.66 10.87 2.45
C SER A 51 17.58 11.75 3.70
N PRO A 52 17.20 13.03 3.58
CA PRO A 52 16.92 13.89 4.73
C PRO A 52 15.76 13.32 5.57
N ASP A 53 15.81 13.54 6.90
CA ASP A 53 14.73 13.15 7.82
C ASP A 53 13.54 14.12 7.68
N ILE A 54 12.77 13.95 6.59
CA ILE A 54 11.55 14.73 6.36
C ILE A 54 10.36 13.87 6.81
N PRO A 55 9.51 14.38 7.74
CA PRO A 55 8.29 13.70 8.13
C PRO A 55 7.36 13.47 6.94
N VAL A 56 6.70 12.31 6.93
CA VAL A 56 5.58 12.07 6.00
C VAL A 56 4.35 12.76 6.56
N ASP A 57 3.78 13.67 5.77
CA ASP A 57 2.62 14.46 6.15
C ASP A 57 1.33 13.68 5.88
N THR A 58 1.24 13.03 4.71
CA THR A 58 0.07 12.26 4.33
C THR A 58 0.44 10.91 3.73
N LEU A 59 -0.39 9.90 3.99
CA LEU A 59 -0.36 8.59 3.36
C LEU A 59 -1.78 8.19 2.98
N THR A 60 -1.99 7.89 1.71
CA THR A 60 -3.21 7.26 1.21
C THR A 60 -2.89 5.84 0.76
N VAL A 61 -3.86 4.94 0.93
CA VAL A 61 -3.80 3.58 0.42
C VAL A 61 -5.11 3.26 -0.24
N GLU A 62 -5.04 2.70 -1.43
CA GLU A 62 -6.16 2.24 -2.22
C GLU A 62 -6.02 0.75 -2.50
N ALA A 63 -7.16 0.06 -2.58
CA ALA A 63 -7.24 -1.35 -2.93
C ALA A 63 -7.97 -1.53 -4.25
N SER A 64 -7.48 -2.45 -5.06
CA SER A 64 -8.12 -2.91 -6.30
C SER A 64 -8.40 -4.41 -6.20
N TYR A 65 -9.55 -4.80 -6.75
CA TYR A 65 -10.03 -6.18 -6.81
C TYR A 65 -10.27 -6.65 -8.26
N ASP A 66 -9.67 -5.94 -9.21
CA ASP A 66 -9.79 -6.08 -10.66
C ASP A 66 -8.45 -5.78 -11.35
N ASP A 67 -7.35 -6.28 -10.77
CA ASP A 67 -6.00 -6.22 -11.33
C ASP A 67 -5.45 -4.80 -11.58
N GLY A 68 -5.91 -3.83 -10.79
CA GLY A 68 -5.48 -2.43 -10.86
C GLY A 68 -6.29 -1.58 -11.83
N ALA A 69 -7.40 -2.08 -12.38
CA ALA A 69 -8.26 -1.31 -13.27
C ALA A 69 -9.07 -0.23 -12.52
N THR A 70 -9.59 -0.56 -11.33
CA THR A 70 -10.26 0.40 -10.45
C THR A 70 -9.66 0.38 -9.04
N TRP A 71 -9.59 1.55 -8.43
CA TRP A 71 -8.96 1.77 -7.13
C TRP A 71 -9.99 2.32 -6.14
N GLN A 72 -10.08 1.70 -4.96
CA GLN A 72 -11.00 2.07 -3.91
C GLN A 72 -10.23 2.55 -2.69
N PRO A 73 -10.57 3.71 -2.10
CA PRO A 73 -9.87 4.22 -0.93
C PRO A 73 -10.03 3.26 0.26
N THR A 74 -8.94 3.08 1.00
CA THR A 74 -8.92 2.32 2.26
C THR A 74 -8.78 3.25 3.45
N GLY A 75 -9.20 2.80 4.62
CA GLY A 75 -9.03 3.58 5.84
C GLY A 75 -7.58 3.54 6.30
N VAL A 76 -6.85 4.66 6.21
CA VAL A 76 -5.48 4.75 6.72
C VAL A 76 -5.49 5.32 8.14
N ARG A 77 -4.74 4.68 9.03
CA ARG A 77 -4.54 5.11 10.42
C ARG A 77 -3.07 5.30 10.71
N HIS A 78 -2.76 6.42 11.35
CA HIS A 78 -1.45 6.73 11.92
C HIS A 78 -1.54 6.62 13.44
N ASP A 79 -0.67 5.84 14.07
CA ASP A 79 -0.62 5.74 15.53
C ASP A 79 0.41 6.70 16.15
N HIS A 80 0.33 6.89 17.47
CA HIS A 80 1.24 7.77 18.22
C HIS A 80 2.70 7.30 18.21
N ALA A 81 2.97 6.06 17.80
CA ALA A 81 4.32 5.51 17.67
C ALA A 81 4.91 5.71 16.26
N GLY A 82 4.20 6.40 15.36
CA GLY A 82 4.67 6.69 14.00
C GLY A 82 4.40 5.57 13.00
N HIS A 83 3.55 4.59 13.33
CA HIS A 83 3.21 3.50 12.42
C HIS A 83 1.94 3.80 11.64
N TRP A 84 1.98 3.43 10.37
CA TRP A 84 0.84 3.50 9.48
C TRP A 84 0.18 2.14 9.33
N SER A 85 -1.14 2.12 9.22
CA SER A 85 -1.90 0.91 8.88
C SER A 85 -3.07 1.23 7.97
N ALA A 86 -3.29 0.40 6.96
CA ALA A 86 -4.44 0.46 6.06
C ALA A 86 -5.50 -0.57 6.47
N LEU A 87 -6.76 -0.20 6.42
CA LEU A 87 -7.92 -1.06 6.66
C LEU A 87 -8.52 -1.45 5.32
N VAL A 88 -8.21 -2.67 4.86
CA VAL A 88 -8.62 -3.18 3.56
C VAL A 88 -9.86 -4.05 3.73
N HIS A 89 -10.96 -3.66 3.09
CA HIS A 89 -12.23 -4.40 3.16
C HIS A 89 -12.35 -5.39 2.01
N HIS A 90 -12.22 -6.67 2.29
CA HIS A 90 -12.25 -7.69 1.27
C HIS A 90 -13.66 -7.92 0.72
N PRO A 91 -13.83 -8.03 -0.61
CA PRO A 91 -15.09 -8.47 -1.17
C PRO A 91 -15.37 -9.93 -0.80
N ARG A 92 -16.64 -10.36 -0.85
CA ARG A 92 -17.07 -11.74 -0.57
C ARG A 92 -16.73 -12.75 -1.69
N ARG A 93 -15.73 -12.46 -2.52
CA ARG A 93 -15.24 -13.30 -3.62
C ARG A 93 -13.76 -13.63 -3.44
N ALA A 94 -13.36 -14.79 -3.92
CA ALA A 94 -11.94 -15.11 -4.08
C ALA A 94 -11.35 -14.28 -5.23
N GLY A 95 -10.03 -14.13 -5.24
CA GLY A 95 -9.32 -13.34 -6.25
C GLY A 95 -8.01 -12.79 -5.70
N TYR A 96 -7.53 -11.72 -6.30
CA TYR A 96 -6.35 -11.00 -5.83
C TYR A 96 -6.71 -9.61 -5.35
N VAL A 97 -5.96 -9.12 -4.38
CA VAL A 97 -5.98 -7.72 -3.97
C VAL A 97 -4.71 -7.07 -4.47
N SER A 98 -4.85 -5.98 -5.20
CA SER A 98 -3.76 -5.08 -5.58
C SER A 98 -3.83 -3.83 -4.71
N LEU A 99 -2.69 -3.23 -4.38
CA LEU A 99 -2.63 -2.05 -3.54
C LEU A 99 -1.87 -0.92 -4.23
N ARG A 100 -2.35 0.31 -4.05
CA ARG A 100 -1.66 1.53 -4.45
C ARG A 100 -1.52 2.41 -3.22
N ALA A 101 -0.31 2.86 -2.94
CA ALA A 101 -0.02 3.74 -1.82
C ALA A 101 0.60 5.03 -2.34
N THR A 102 0.12 6.17 -1.85
CA THR A 102 0.68 7.48 -2.17
C THR A 102 1.06 8.18 -0.87
N ALA A 103 2.33 8.55 -0.74
CA ALA A 103 2.84 9.31 0.41
C ALA A 103 3.34 10.66 -0.05
N THR A 104 3.03 11.69 0.73
CA THR A 104 3.53 13.04 0.54
C THR A 104 4.25 13.49 1.81
N ASP A 105 5.46 14.00 1.65
CA ASP A 105 6.24 14.53 2.76
C ASP A 105 5.93 16.00 3.06
N ALA A 106 6.43 16.50 4.20
CA ALA A 106 6.21 17.89 4.64
C ALA A 106 6.83 18.95 3.70
N ARG A 107 7.60 18.55 2.68
CA ARG A 107 8.14 19.43 1.63
C ARG A 107 7.36 19.33 0.32
N GLY A 108 6.30 18.52 0.27
CA GLY A 108 5.50 18.28 -0.91
C GLY A 108 6.09 17.26 -1.88
N ASN A 109 7.15 16.52 -1.52
CA ASN A 109 7.62 15.42 -2.35
C ASN A 109 6.61 14.27 -2.25
N GLN A 110 6.19 13.77 -3.41
CA GLN A 110 5.21 12.69 -3.51
C GLN A 110 5.86 11.41 -4.05
N VAL A 111 5.47 10.28 -3.46
CA VAL A 111 5.80 8.94 -3.94
C VAL A 111 4.51 8.17 -4.13
N GLU A 112 4.38 7.51 -5.27
CA GLU A 112 3.33 6.52 -5.52
C GLU A 112 3.97 5.16 -5.74
N GLN A 113 3.43 4.13 -5.09
CA GLN A 113 3.81 2.74 -5.28
C GLN A 113 2.57 1.91 -5.57
N THR A 114 2.64 1.11 -6.63
CA THR A 114 1.59 0.15 -6.99
C THR A 114 2.13 -1.27 -6.92
N VAL A 115 1.41 -2.15 -6.22
CA VAL A 115 1.68 -3.58 -6.12
C VAL A 115 0.47 -4.33 -6.64
N ILE A 116 0.60 -4.90 -7.84
CA ILE A 116 -0.43 -5.76 -8.43
C ILE A 116 -0.33 -7.16 -7.81
N HIS A 117 -1.49 -7.76 -7.53
CA HIS A 117 -1.62 -9.09 -6.90
C HIS A 117 -0.82 -9.20 -5.61
N ALA A 118 -0.93 -8.15 -4.79
CA ALA A 118 -0.23 -8.00 -3.54
C ALA A 118 -0.50 -9.17 -2.57
N TYR A 119 -1.72 -9.72 -2.58
CA TYR A 119 -2.05 -11.01 -1.96
C TYR A 119 -3.31 -11.62 -2.57
N GLN A 120 -3.54 -12.90 -2.29
CA GLN A 120 -4.70 -13.66 -2.75
C GLN A 120 -5.77 -13.77 -1.66
N LEU A 121 -7.02 -13.52 -2.04
CA LEU A 121 -8.21 -13.90 -1.29
C LEU A 121 -8.61 -15.31 -1.70
N ARG A 122 -8.54 -16.26 -0.76
CA ARG A 122 -8.95 -17.64 -0.98
C ARG A 122 -10.07 -18.02 0.00
N ARG A 123 -11.05 -18.78 -0.49
CA ARG A 123 -11.97 -19.49 0.40
C ARG A 123 -11.19 -20.70 0.93
N ASN A 124 -11.10 -20.80 2.26
CA ASN A 124 -10.68 -22.03 2.90
C ASN A 124 -11.78 -23.09 2.75
#